data_AF-A0A1I5VZK5-F1
#
_entry.id   AF-A0A1I5VZK5-F1
#
_cell.length_a   1.000
_cell.length_b   1.000
_cell.length_c   1.000
_cell.angle_alpha   90.00
_cell.angle_beta   90.00
_cell.angle_gamma   90.00
#
_symmetry.space_group_name_H-M   'P 1'
#
loop_
_entity.id
_entity.type
_entity.pdbx_description
1 polymer ?
#
loop_
_entity_poly.entity_id
_entity_poly.type
_entity_poly.pdbx_seq_one_letter_code
_entity_poly.pdbx_strand_id
1 'polypeptide(L)'
;MGFLTKLFRDKKTKSEPTQPMTTEYFIDIDPISNSFSIAFKDFYQNHFVDAFELSRGDVDTYFYDAMTTEEKEIAKRLIRQNLKLRQAHLFKAAGILKDAEALPILYEQLNSNSDLSWRLTIGQAIWRLNRDEIYGDLLKQLKKYPSDTMREAHFDQVTDLKNEESIEMLFDYLNDKSGLVRTMTISKLNYILAGQYEEKPKFDKDYFLDKQNDKELKRELLDKLKNIDD
;
A
#
# COMPACT_ATOMS: atom_id res chain seq x y z
N MET A 1 9.03 -31.00 45.48
CA MET A 1 8.18 -29.81 45.28
C MET A 1 8.73 -28.65 46.11
N GLY A 2 8.79 -27.46 45.55
CA GLY A 2 8.78 -26.20 46.31
C GLY A 2 10.13 -25.60 46.68
N PHE A 3 10.72 -24.81 45.78
CA PHE A 3 11.56 -23.67 46.16
C PHE A 3 11.12 -22.45 45.35
N LEU A 4 10.09 -21.78 45.88
CA LEU A 4 9.72 -20.42 45.53
C LEU A 4 10.42 -19.45 46.50
N THR A 5 10.72 -18.25 45.99
CA THR A 5 11.13 -17.00 46.66
C THR A 5 12.61 -16.64 46.63
N LYS A 6 13.01 -15.98 45.54
CA LYS A 6 13.79 -14.73 45.52
C LYS A 6 14.04 -14.35 44.06
N LEU A 7 13.30 -13.36 43.53
CA LEU A 7 13.83 -12.33 42.62
C LEU A 7 12.76 -11.28 42.21
N PHE A 8 11.81 -10.94 43.08
CA PHE A 8 11.05 -9.68 42.89
C PHE A 8 11.84 -8.56 43.57
N ARG A 9 12.78 -7.98 42.82
CA ARG A 9 13.35 -6.67 43.10
C ARG A 9 12.92 -5.76 41.97
N ASP A 10 12.12 -4.76 42.32
CA ASP A 10 11.70 -3.65 41.49
C ASP A 10 12.82 -3.16 40.55
N LYS A 11 12.63 -3.39 39.25
CA LYS A 11 13.10 -2.45 38.25
C LYS A 11 11.87 -1.72 37.73
N LYS A 12 11.57 -0.58 38.35
CA LYS A 12 10.98 0.55 37.64
C LYS A 12 11.89 0.83 36.46
N THR A 13 11.60 0.24 35.30
CA THR A 13 12.06 0.77 34.03
C THR A 13 11.44 2.14 33.93
N LYS A 14 12.26 3.18 34.19
CA LYS A 14 11.99 4.52 33.71
C LYS A 14 11.77 4.36 32.19
N SER A 15 10.53 4.46 31.75
CA SER A 15 10.26 4.75 30.35
C SER A 15 10.98 6.06 30.08
N GLU A 16 12.02 6.02 29.25
CA GLU A 16 12.57 7.23 28.68
C GLU A 16 11.39 8.02 28.08
N PRO A 17 11.28 9.32 28.35
CA PRO A 17 10.27 10.13 27.70
C PRO A 17 10.51 9.99 26.20
N THR A 18 9.55 9.37 25.51
CA THR A 18 9.54 9.30 24.06
C THR A 18 9.72 10.74 23.60
N GLN A 19 10.85 11.03 22.92
CA GLN A 19 11.05 12.36 22.35
C GLN A 19 9.76 12.72 21.59
N PRO A 20 9.23 13.94 21.75
CA PRO A 20 8.06 14.34 21.00
C PRO A 20 8.38 14.12 19.53
N MET A 21 7.72 13.15 18.91
CA MET A 21 7.84 12.97 17.47
C MET A 21 7.30 14.25 16.87
N THR A 22 8.18 15.05 16.27
CA THR A 22 7.78 16.21 15.48
C THR A 22 6.78 15.70 14.45
N THR A 23 5.54 16.16 14.51
CA THR A 23 4.49 15.82 13.52
C THR A 23 4.51 16.77 12.33
N GLU A 24 5.39 17.76 12.36
CA GLU A 24 5.51 18.80 11.34
C GLU A 24 6.42 18.33 10.21
N TYR A 25 6.04 18.70 8.99
CA TYR A 25 6.86 18.47 7.82
C TYR A 25 8.08 19.40 7.80
N PHE A 26 9.24 18.85 7.46
CA PHE A 26 10.42 19.61 7.11
C PHE A 26 10.34 20.05 5.64
N ILE A 27 10.16 21.34 5.41
CA ILE A 27 10.07 21.96 4.08
C ILE A 27 11.17 23.01 3.94
N ASP A 28 12.09 22.80 2.99
CA ASP A 28 13.28 23.63 2.76
C ASP A 28 13.21 24.47 1.46
N ILE A 29 12.00 24.69 0.95
CA ILE A 29 11.71 25.46 -0.26
C ILE A 29 10.61 26.50 -0.02
N ASP A 30 10.51 27.49 -0.90
CA ASP A 30 9.32 28.34 -1.01
C ASP A 30 8.33 27.70 -2.01
N PRO A 31 7.27 27.01 -1.53
CA PRO A 31 6.33 26.29 -2.41
C PRO A 31 5.48 27.22 -3.28
N ILE A 32 5.41 28.53 -2.97
CA ILE A 32 4.59 29.51 -3.70
C ILE A 32 5.40 30.15 -4.82
N SER A 33 6.70 29.90 -4.90
CA SER A 33 7.58 30.44 -5.94
C SER A 33 6.98 30.33 -7.34
N ASN A 34 7.10 31.40 -8.12
CA ASN A 34 6.68 31.44 -9.53
C ASN A 34 7.53 30.55 -10.44
N SER A 35 8.62 29.97 -9.92
CA SER A 35 9.45 29.00 -10.63
C SER A 35 8.83 27.61 -10.71
N PHE A 36 7.85 27.29 -9.88
CA PHE A 36 7.19 25.99 -9.85
C PHE A 36 5.93 25.96 -10.70
N SER A 37 5.75 24.85 -11.41
CA SER A 37 4.58 24.52 -12.20
C SER A 37 3.35 24.34 -11.33
N ILE A 38 2.17 24.37 -11.96
CA ILE A 38 0.90 24.06 -11.31
C ILE A 38 0.94 22.62 -10.77
N ALA A 39 1.51 21.68 -11.53
CA ALA A 39 1.64 20.30 -11.09
C ALA A 39 2.45 20.16 -9.80
N PHE A 40 3.59 20.86 -9.67
CA PHE A 40 4.36 20.82 -8.43
C PHE A 40 3.60 21.45 -7.25
N LYS A 41 2.85 22.53 -7.49
CA LYS A 41 2.02 23.18 -6.46
C LYS A 41 0.89 22.26 -6.00
N ASP A 42 0.23 21.56 -6.93
CA ASP A 42 -0.79 20.56 -6.61
C ASP A 42 -0.18 19.38 -5.86
N PHE A 43 1.00 18.89 -6.26
CA PHE A 43 1.75 17.88 -5.51
C PHE A 43 2.00 18.34 -4.06
N TYR A 44 2.51 19.56 -3.88
CA TYR A 44 2.82 20.12 -2.56
C TYR A 44 1.57 20.26 -1.69
N GLN A 45 0.50 20.84 -2.26
CA GLN A 45 -0.78 21.01 -1.59
C GLN A 45 -1.31 19.67 -1.06
N ASN A 46 -1.31 18.64 -1.90
CA ASN A 46 -1.89 17.34 -1.59
C ASN A 46 -1.00 16.43 -0.70
N HIS A 47 0.26 16.80 -0.44
CA HIS A 47 1.16 16.02 0.42
C HIS A 47 1.51 16.71 1.72
N PHE A 48 1.61 18.04 1.73
CA PHE A 48 2.19 18.79 2.83
C PHE A 48 1.25 19.84 3.43
N VAL A 49 0.11 20.13 2.78
CA VAL A 49 -0.89 21.09 3.28
C VAL A 49 -2.19 20.37 3.66
N ASP A 50 -2.79 19.64 2.71
CA ASP A 50 -4.01 18.87 2.90
C ASP A 50 -3.89 17.49 2.24
N ALA A 51 -3.40 16.52 3.02
CA ALA A 51 -3.25 15.13 2.56
C ALA A 51 -4.53 14.29 2.73
N PHE A 52 -5.65 14.89 3.16
CA PHE A 52 -6.87 14.14 3.48
C PHE A 52 -7.47 13.50 2.23
N GLU A 53 -7.62 14.27 1.15
CA GLU A 53 -8.19 13.78 -0.10
C GLU A 53 -7.29 12.73 -0.75
N LEU A 54 -5.97 12.90 -0.66
CA LEU A 54 -4.99 11.93 -1.18
C LEU A 54 -5.02 10.61 -0.39
N SER A 55 -5.31 10.68 0.91
CA SER A 55 -5.48 9.49 1.76
C SER A 55 -6.77 8.73 1.46
N ARG A 56 -7.79 9.40 0.93
CA ARG A 56 -9.05 8.79 0.47
C ARG A 56 -9.02 8.32 -0.97
N GLY A 57 -8.04 8.78 -1.76
CA GLY A 57 -7.96 8.48 -3.18
C GLY A 57 -8.88 9.33 -4.05
N ASP A 58 -9.33 10.49 -3.55
CA ASP A 58 -10.25 11.40 -4.26
C ASP A 58 -9.53 12.46 -5.10
N VAL A 59 -8.20 12.49 -5.04
CA VAL A 59 -7.36 13.45 -5.76
C VAL A 59 -6.90 12.84 -7.07
N ASP A 60 -7.06 13.60 -8.16
CA ASP A 60 -6.39 13.30 -9.41
C ASP A 60 -4.87 13.43 -9.23
N THR A 61 -4.17 12.32 -9.40
CA THR A 61 -2.72 12.23 -9.21
C THR A 61 -1.91 12.61 -10.46
N TYR A 62 -2.52 13.28 -11.45
CA TYR A 62 -1.87 13.75 -12.69
C TYR A 62 -0.55 14.49 -12.45
N PHE A 63 -0.44 15.19 -11.31
CA PHE A 63 0.73 15.98 -10.98
C PHE A 63 2.03 15.16 -10.93
N TYR A 64 1.97 13.86 -10.62
CA TYR A 64 3.18 13.01 -10.64
C TYR A 64 3.78 12.90 -12.04
N ASP A 65 2.93 12.90 -13.06
CA ASP A 65 3.37 12.79 -14.45
C ASP A 65 3.70 14.16 -15.03
N ALA A 66 2.92 15.18 -14.69
CA ALA A 66 3.02 16.54 -15.24
C ALA A 66 4.17 17.40 -14.68
N MET A 67 4.74 17.05 -13.51
CA MET A 67 5.93 17.74 -12.98
C MET A 67 7.14 17.60 -13.93
N THR A 68 8.00 18.61 -13.98
CA THR A 68 9.30 18.50 -14.69
C THR A 68 10.23 17.51 -14.00
N THR A 69 11.32 17.12 -14.67
CA THR A 69 12.35 16.26 -14.06
C THR A 69 12.93 16.88 -12.80
N GLU A 70 13.24 18.18 -12.82
CA GLU A 70 13.78 18.92 -11.67
C GLU A 70 12.78 18.97 -10.51
N GLU A 71 11.50 19.21 -10.83
CA GLU A 71 10.42 19.22 -9.85
C GLU A 71 10.22 17.84 -9.22
N LYS A 72 10.31 16.76 -10.00
CA LYS A 72 10.28 15.39 -9.48
C LYS A 72 11.45 15.13 -8.53
N GLU A 73 12.66 15.62 -8.83
CA GLU A 73 13.80 15.47 -7.91
C GLU A 73 13.60 16.24 -6.60
N ILE A 74 12.99 17.43 -6.65
CA ILE A 74 12.62 18.19 -5.45
C ILE A 74 11.54 17.44 -4.66
N ALA A 75 10.49 16.97 -5.33
CA ALA A 75 9.40 16.20 -4.73
C ALA A 75 9.94 14.95 -4.02
N LYS A 76 10.80 14.18 -4.68
CA LYS A 76 11.48 13.02 -4.10
C LYS A 76 12.25 13.40 -2.83
N ARG A 77 13.07 14.47 -2.89
CA ARG A 77 13.82 14.96 -1.71
C ARG A 77 12.88 15.31 -0.55
N LEU A 78 11.82 16.07 -0.79
CA LEU A 78 10.85 16.47 0.23
C LEU A 78 10.17 15.24 0.86
N ILE A 79 9.78 14.25 0.06
CA ILE A 79 9.23 12.99 0.58
C ILE A 79 10.27 12.30 1.47
N ARG A 80 11.51 12.09 1.01
CA ARG A 80 12.57 11.40 1.78
C ARG A 80 12.84 12.06 3.12
N GLN A 81 12.94 13.39 3.16
CA GLN A 81 13.17 14.16 4.39
C GLN A 81 12.06 13.92 5.44
N ASN A 82 10.86 13.55 5.00
CA ASN A 82 9.67 13.41 5.83
C ASN A 82 9.20 11.95 6.03
N LEU A 83 9.80 10.95 5.37
CA LEU A 83 9.39 9.54 5.46
C LEU A 83 9.37 8.96 6.89
N LYS A 84 10.16 9.53 7.81
CA LYS A 84 10.20 9.11 9.22
C LYS A 84 8.96 9.53 10.03
N LEU A 85 8.13 10.42 9.49
CA LEU A 85 6.86 10.84 10.11
C LEU A 85 5.78 9.75 10.10
N ARG A 86 6.02 8.62 9.41
CA ARG A 86 5.10 7.46 9.33
C ARG A 86 3.71 7.84 8.83
N GLN A 87 3.67 8.66 7.77
CA GLN A 87 2.44 9.01 7.08
C GLN A 87 2.27 8.13 5.83
N ALA A 88 1.12 7.46 5.70
CA ALA A 88 0.89 6.46 4.64
C ALA A 88 1.07 7.03 3.23
N HIS A 89 0.61 8.27 3.01
CA HIS A 89 0.75 8.95 1.73
C HIS A 89 2.21 9.18 1.32
N LEU A 90 3.14 9.42 2.26
CA LEU A 90 4.55 9.61 1.94
C LEU A 90 5.20 8.32 1.44
N PHE A 91 4.86 7.17 2.04
CA PHE A 91 5.31 5.87 1.55
C PHE A 91 4.78 5.60 0.13
N LYS A 92 3.49 5.86 -0.10
CA LYS A 92 2.87 5.74 -1.42
C LYS A 92 3.57 6.64 -2.45
N ALA A 93 3.82 7.90 -2.10
CA ALA A 93 4.50 8.87 -2.96
C ALA A 93 5.92 8.42 -3.34
N ALA A 94 6.71 7.91 -2.39
CA ALA A 94 8.05 7.38 -2.68
C ALA A 94 8.02 6.28 -3.76
N GLY A 95 7.05 5.37 -3.67
CA GLY A 95 6.87 4.29 -4.65
C GLY A 95 6.33 4.76 -6.01
N ILE A 96 5.52 5.83 -6.05
CA ILE A 96 5.00 6.42 -7.30
C ILE A 96 6.11 7.21 -8.02
N LEU A 97 6.85 8.05 -7.29
CA LEU A 97 7.96 8.84 -7.80
C LEU A 97 9.19 8.02 -8.23
N LYS A 98 9.18 6.69 -7.99
CA LYS A 98 10.29 5.78 -8.28
C LYS A 98 11.60 6.20 -7.63
N ASP A 99 11.52 6.65 -6.38
CA ASP A 99 12.66 7.13 -5.63
C ASP A 99 13.46 6.00 -4.96
N ALA A 100 14.42 5.43 -5.68
CA ALA A 100 15.26 4.36 -5.15
C ALA A 100 16.09 4.79 -3.92
N GLU A 101 16.38 6.09 -3.76
CA GLU A 101 17.10 6.61 -2.58
C GLU A 101 16.28 6.51 -1.29
N ALA A 102 14.95 6.30 -1.39
CA ALA A 102 14.09 6.09 -0.24
C ALA A 102 14.24 4.69 0.39
N LEU A 103 14.80 3.71 -0.33
CA LEU A 103 14.85 2.30 0.11
C LEU A 103 15.43 2.10 1.52
N PRO A 104 16.58 2.70 1.90
CA PRO A 104 17.13 2.52 3.25
C PRO A 104 16.16 2.97 4.36
N ILE A 105 15.46 4.09 4.15
CA ILE A 105 14.48 4.63 5.11
C ILE A 105 13.24 3.73 5.15
N LEU A 106 12.77 3.24 3.99
CA LEU A 106 11.63 2.33 3.92
C LEU A 106 11.90 1.00 4.64
N TYR A 107 13.08 0.40 4.45
CA TYR A 107 13.45 -0.81 5.20
C TYR A 107 13.60 -0.54 6.70
N GLU A 108 14.16 0.60 7.11
CA GLU A 108 14.20 1.02 8.52
C GLU A 108 12.78 1.11 9.10
N GLN A 109 11.84 1.74 8.39
CA GLN A 109 10.44 1.84 8.82
C GLN A 109 9.74 0.49 8.84
N LEU A 110 9.98 -0.37 7.85
CA LEU A 110 9.39 -1.71 7.78
C LEU A 110 9.84 -2.59 8.95
N ASN A 111 11.13 -2.57 9.27
CA ASN A 111 11.73 -3.41 10.31
C ASN A 111 11.43 -2.90 11.73
N SER A 112 11.14 -1.60 11.88
CA SER A 112 10.79 -1.00 13.17
C SER A 112 9.27 -0.95 13.45
N ASN A 113 8.46 -1.55 12.57
CA ASN A 113 7.01 -1.55 12.70
C ASN A 113 6.45 -2.97 12.80
N SER A 114 5.59 -3.22 13.79
CA SER A 114 4.93 -4.51 14.00
C SER A 114 3.52 -4.58 13.43
N ASP A 115 2.91 -3.44 13.12
CA ASP A 115 1.54 -3.35 12.62
C ASP A 115 1.48 -3.77 11.15
N LEU A 116 0.60 -4.72 10.82
CA LEU A 116 0.54 -5.27 9.47
C LEU A 116 0.04 -4.25 8.44
N SER A 117 -0.87 -3.34 8.81
CA SER A 117 -1.38 -2.31 7.89
C SER A 117 -0.23 -1.40 7.43
N TRP A 118 0.55 -0.90 8.39
CA TRP A 118 1.73 -0.09 8.09
C TRP A 118 2.77 -0.85 7.27
N ARG A 119 3.05 -2.11 7.65
CA ARG A 119 4.01 -2.94 6.93
C ARG A 119 3.58 -3.19 5.49
N LEU A 120 2.28 -3.41 5.23
CA LEU A 120 1.74 -3.55 3.87
C LEU A 120 1.97 -2.29 3.04
N THR A 121 1.64 -1.11 3.57
CA THR A 121 1.86 0.16 2.87
C THR A 121 3.35 0.39 2.56
N ILE A 122 4.24 0.13 3.51
CA ILE A 122 5.69 0.28 3.32
C ILE A 122 6.22 -0.78 2.34
N GLY A 123 5.77 -2.03 2.48
CA GLY A 123 6.14 -3.14 1.59
C GLY A 123 5.72 -2.90 0.15
N GLN A 124 4.52 -2.34 -0.08
CA GLN A 124 4.04 -1.94 -1.40
C GLN A 124 4.97 -0.89 -2.02
N ALA A 125 5.39 0.11 -1.24
CA ALA A 125 6.32 1.14 -1.70
C ALA A 125 7.68 0.53 -2.10
N ILE A 126 8.24 -0.36 -1.26
CA ILE A 126 9.50 -1.07 -1.56
C ILE A 126 9.34 -1.89 -2.85
N TRP A 127 8.29 -2.71 -2.96
CA TRP A 127 8.04 -3.52 -4.14
C TRP A 127 7.91 -2.68 -5.42
N ARG A 128 7.30 -1.49 -5.35
CA ARG A 128 7.22 -0.55 -6.49
C ARG A 128 8.57 0.01 -6.94
N LEU A 129 9.58 0.00 -6.06
CA LEU A 129 10.93 0.50 -6.31
C LEU A 129 11.88 -0.60 -6.81
N ASN A 130 11.82 -1.80 -6.22
CA ASN A 130 12.81 -2.85 -6.49
C ASN A 130 12.23 -4.28 -6.62
N ARG A 131 10.90 -4.44 -6.63
CA ARG A 131 10.22 -5.75 -6.73
C ARG A 131 10.57 -6.74 -5.61
N ASP A 132 10.94 -6.27 -4.42
CA ASP A 132 11.24 -7.13 -3.28
C ASP A 132 10.07 -8.07 -2.93
N GLU A 133 10.38 -9.34 -2.72
CA GLU A 133 9.43 -10.42 -2.41
C GLU A 133 8.77 -10.26 -1.03
N ILE A 134 9.34 -9.44 -0.14
CA ILE A 134 8.77 -9.16 1.19
C ILE A 134 7.31 -8.71 1.11
N TYR A 135 6.92 -8.02 0.04
CA TYR A 135 5.55 -7.58 -0.14
C TYR A 135 4.59 -8.76 -0.38
N GLY A 136 4.98 -9.74 -1.19
CA GLY A 136 4.20 -10.96 -1.37
C GLY A 136 4.02 -11.72 -0.05
N ASP A 137 5.07 -11.78 0.78
CA ASP A 137 4.97 -12.39 2.10
C ASP A 137 4.04 -11.64 3.07
N LEU A 138 3.94 -10.32 2.95
CA LEU A 138 2.97 -9.51 3.70
C LEU A 138 1.54 -9.74 3.20
N LEU A 139 1.33 -9.86 1.89
CA LEU A 139 0.03 -10.19 1.30
C LEU A 139 -0.45 -11.60 1.72
N LYS A 140 0.45 -12.59 1.81
CA LYS A 140 0.15 -13.91 2.38
C LYS A 140 -0.27 -13.83 3.85
N GLN A 141 0.33 -12.92 4.63
CA GLN A 141 -0.07 -12.65 6.01
C GLN A 141 -1.47 -12.01 6.07
N LEU A 142 -1.74 -11.02 5.21
CA LEU A 142 -3.06 -10.37 5.09
C LEU A 142 -4.17 -11.40 4.82
N LYS A 143 -3.95 -12.32 3.87
CA LYS A 143 -4.91 -13.40 3.56
C LYS A 143 -5.33 -14.21 4.79
N LYS A 144 -4.41 -14.46 5.71
CA LYS A 144 -4.66 -15.26 6.92
C LYS A 144 -5.08 -14.39 8.12
N TYR A 145 -5.13 -13.08 7.94
CA TYR A 145 -5.37 -12.14 9.03
C TYR A 145 -6.84 -12.23 9.50
N PRO A 146 -7.11 -12.31 10.81
CA PRO A 146 -8.46 -12.60 11.32
C PRO A 146 -9.46 -11.44 11.13
N SER A 147 -8.99 -10.20 11.02
CA SER A 147 -9.87 -9.02 10.85
C SER A 147 -10.37 -8.90 9.42
N ASP A 148 -11.68 -8.97 9.24
CA ASP A 148 -12.36 -8.78 7.95
C ASP A 148 -12.12 -7.38 7.41
N THR A 149 -12.23 -6.35 8.26
CA THR A 149 -11.96 -4.94 7.91
C THR A 149 -10.54 -4.73 7.40
N MET A 150 -9.55 -5.46 7.92
CA MET A 150 -8.18 -5.39 7.41
C MET A 150 -8.06 -5.97 6.01
N ARG A 151 -8.71 -7.11 5.74
CA ARG A 151 -8.72 -7.72 4.41
C ARG A 151 -9.48 -6.86 3.39
N GLU A 152 -10.54 -6.19 3.84
CA GLU A 152 -11.31 -5.22 3.03
C GLU A 152 -10.48 -3.98 2.70
N ALA A 153 -9.86 -3.34 3.70
CA ALA A 153 -9.10 -2.10 3.52
C ALA A 153 -7.87 -2.26 2.60
N HIS A 154 -7.30 -3.46 2.56
CA HIS A 154 -6.14 -3.78 1.72
C HIS A 154 -6.51 -4.70 0.54
N PHE A 155 -7.79 -4.81 0.19
CA PHE A 155 -8.25 -5.74 -0.84
C PHE A 155 -7.57 -5.49 -2.19
N ASP A 156 -7.50 -4.24 -2.65
CA ASP A 156 -6.92 -3.93 -3.96
C ASP A 156 -5.42 -4.25 -4.06
N GLN A 157 -4.71 -4.30 -2.93
CA GLN A 157 -3.29 -4.63 -2.88
C GLN A 157 -2.99 -6.06 -3.33
N VAL A 158 -3.96 -6.98 -3.25
CA VAL A 158 -3.74 -8.38 -3.65
C VAL A 158 -3.45 -8.52 -5.15
N THR A 159 -3.88 -7.56 -5.96
CA THR A 159 -3.66 -7.53 -7.40
C THR A 159 -2.42 -6.77 -7.83
N ASP A 160 -1.73 -6.09 -6.90
CA ASP A 160 -0.54 -5.28 -7.21
C ASP A 160 0.56 -6.12 -7.88
N LEU A 161 0.77 -7.36 -7.42
CA LEU A 161 1.89 -8.18 -7.91
C LEU A 161 1.78 -8.52 -9.40
N LYS A 162 0.57 -8.42 -10.00
CA LYS A 162 0.28 -8.75 -11.40
C LYS A 162 0.87 -10.10 -11.85
N ASN A 163 0.81 -11.09 -10.95
CA ASN A 163 1.38 -12.43 -11.14
C ASN A 163 0.35 -13.53 -10.81
N GLU A 164 0.75 -14.80 -10.94
CA GLU A 164 -0.12 -15.94 -10.61
C GLU A 164 -0.62 -15.91 -9.18
N GLU A 165 0.22 -15.45 -8.23
CA GLU A 165 -0.15 -15.37 -6.83
C GLU A 165 -1.33 -14.42 -6.57
N SER A 166 -1.39 -13.28 -7.29
CA SER A 166 -2.56 -12.39 -7.25
C SER A 166 -3.84 -13.11 -7.67
N ILE A 167 -3.77 -13.94 -8.72
CA ILE A 167 -4.93 -14.69 -9.21
C ILE A 167 -5.35 -15.76 -8.20
N GLU A 168 -4.40 -16.54 -7.66
CA GLU A 168 -4.69 -17.54 -6.63
C GLU A 168 -5.29 -16.92 -5.36
N MET A 169 -4.78 -15.76 -4.93
CA MET A 169 -5.36 -15.04 -3.79
C MET A 169 -6.80 -14.60 -4.05
N LEU A 170 -7.12 -14.13 -5.25
CA LEU A 170 -8.51 -13.81 -5.61
C LEU A 170 -9.40 -15.07 -5.55
N PHE A 171 -8.95 -16.20 -6.09
CA PHE A 171 -9.72 -17.45 -5.99
C PHE A 171 -9.93 -17.89 -4.53
N ASP A 172 -8.92 -17.77 -3.67
CA ASP A 172 -9.06 -18.02 -2.23
C ASP A 172 -10.13 -17.11 -1.61
N TYR A 173 -10.15 -15.83 -1.97
CA TYR A 173 -11.09 -14.85 -1.45
C TYR A 173 -12.55 -15.06 -1.88
N LEU A 174 -12.84 -15.88 -2.91
CA LEU A 174 -14.21 -16.30 -3.22
C LEU A 174 -14.87 -17.06 -2.05
N ASN A 175 -14.05 -17.67 -1.19
CA ASN A 175 -14.48 -18.39 0.01
C ASN A 175 -14.09 -17.68 1.31
N ASP A 176 -13.76 -16.38 1.25
CA ASP A 176 -13.48 -15.59 2.44
C ASP A 176 -14.68 -15.58 3.40
N LYS A 177 -14.42 -15.44 4.71
CA LYS A 177 -15.47 -15.37 5.73
C LYS A 177 -16.32 -14.11 5.62
N SER A 178 -15.71 -12.98 5.25
CA SER A 178 -16.40 -11.71 5.02
C SER A 178 -17.23 -11.78 3.74
N GLY A 179 -18.51 -11.40 3.85
CA GLY A 179 -19.38 -11.25 2.68
C GLY A 179 -18.89 -10.16 1.74
N LEU A 180 -18.35 -9.07 2.27
CA LEU A 180 -17.86 -7.95 1.47
C LEU A 180 -16.62 -8.35 0.68
N VAL A 181 -15.64 -9.01 1.30
CA VAL A 181 -14.45 -9.52 0.59
C VAL A 181 -14.86 -10.43 -0.56
N ARG A 182 -15.79 -11.36 -0.35
CA ARG A 182 -16.31 -12.23 -1.43
C ARG A 182 -16.94 -11.43 -2.57
N THR A 183 -17.75 -10.42 -2.26
CA THR A 183 -18.38 -9.57 -3.27
C THR A 183 -17.33 -8.77 -4.05
N MET A 184 -16.36 -8.16 -3.36
CA MET A 184 -15.25 -7.43 -3.98
C MET A 184 -14.43 -8.33 -4.91
N THR A 185 -14.18 -9.59 -4.52
CA THR A 185 -13.53 -10.59 -5.36
C THR A 185 -14.28 -10.86 -6.65
N ILE A 186 -15.60 -11.09 -6.58
CA ILE A 186 -16.41 -11.33 -7.78
C ILE A 186 -16.35 -10.12 -8.70
N SER A 187 -16.50 -8.91 -8.15
CA SER A 187 -16.39 -7.66 -8.91
C SER A 187 -15.01 -7.50 -9.55
N LYS A 188 -13.92 -7.77 -8.81
CA LYS A 188 -12.55 -7.65 -9.31
C LYS A 188 -12.25 -8.65 -10.42
N LEU A 189 -12.65 -9.91 -10.28
CA LEU A 189 -12.46 -10.92 -11.33
C LEU A 189 -13.24 -10.59 -12.61
N ASN A 190 -14.48 -10.10 -12.48
CA ASN A 190 -15.24 -9.61 -13.63
C ASN A 190 -14.58 -8.39 -14.27
N TYR A 191 -14.16 -7.40 -13.47
CA TYR A 191 -13.44 -6.23 -13.95
C TYR A 191 -12.17 -6.62 -14.71
N ILE A 192 -11.39 -7.58 -14.19
CA ILE A 192 -10.18 -8.06 -14.87
C ILE A 192 -10.54 -8.66 -16.23
N LEU A 193 -11.57 -9.52 -16.32
CA LEU A 193 -11.99 -10.14 -17.58
C LEU A 193 -12.55 -9.11 -18.59
N ALA A 194 -13.34 -8.16 -18.13
CA ALA A 194 -13.95 -7.13 -18.96
C ALA A 194 -12.94 -6.05 -19.40
N GLY A 195 -11.92 -5.77 -18.58
CA GLY A 195 -11.01 -4.64 -18.75
C GLY A 195 -11.62 -3.29 -18.35
N GLN A 196 -12.83 -3.28 -17.81
CA GLN A 196 -13.56 -2.08 -17.37
C GLN A 196 -14.61 -2.45 -16.32
N TYR A 197 -15.12 -1.44 -15.61
CA TYR A 197 -16.21 -1.66 -14.66
C TYR A 197 -17.52 -1.89 -15.41
N GLU A 198 -18.23 -2.94 -15.04
CA GLU A 198 -19.57 -3.26 -15.54
C GLU A 198 -20.57 -3.16 -14.38
N GLU A 199 -21.72 -2.51 -14.60
CA GLU A 199 -22.76 -2.35 -13.58
C GLU A 199 -23.30 -3.68 -13.04
N LYS A 200 -23.23 -4.74 -13.85
CA LYS A 200 -23.65 -6.08 -13.46
C LYS A 200 -22.53 -7.07 -13.74
N PRO A 201 -22.13 -7.88 -12.76
CA PRO A 201 -21.14 -8.91 -13.01
C PRO A 201 -21.68 -9.91 -14.02
N LYS A 202 -20.89 -10.20 -15.06
CA LYS A 202 -21.20 -11.22 -16.06
C LYS A 202 -21.16 -12.63 -15.45
N PHE A 203 -20.26 -12.84 -14.51
CA PHE A 203 -20.02 -14.13 -13.87
C PHE A 203 -20.19 -14.02 -12.35
N ASP A 204 -20.77 -15.05 -11.74
CA ASP A 204 -20.98 -15.13 -10.30
C ASP A 204 -19.89 -15.96 -9.60
N LYS A 205 -20.05 -16.16 -8.30
CA LYS A 205 -19.14 -16.97 -7.48
C LYS A 205 -19.03 -18.42 -7.99
N ASP A 206 -20.14 -19.05 -8.34
CA ASP A 206 -20.18 -20.47 -8.67
C ASP A 206 -19.46 -20.73 -10.00
N TYR A 207 -19.61 -19.82 -10.96
CA TYR A 207 -18.81 -19.83 -12.20
C TYR A 207 -17.31 -19.87 -11.90
N PHE A 208 -16.80 -18.95 -11.07
CA PHE A 208 -15.38 -18.89 -10.77
C PHE A 208 -14.90 -20.10 -9.95
N LEU A 209 -15.71 -20.61 -9.03
CA LEU A 209 -15.34 -21.81 -8.27
C LEU A 209 -15.27 -23.07 -9.13
N ASP A 210 -16.20 -23.25 -10.07
CA ASP A 210 -16.16 -24.36 -11.05
C ASP A 210 -14.89 -24.28 -11.91
N LYS A 211 -14.48 -23.05 -12.24
CA LYS A 211 -13.32 -22.75 -13.08
C LYS A 211 -12.01 -22.51 -12.33
N GLN A 212 -11.96 -22.73 -11.01
CA GLN A 212 -10.78 -22.43 -10.20
C GLN A 212 -9.53 -23.25 -10.58
N ASN A 213 -9.69 -24.35 -11.32
CA ASN A 213 -8.58 -25.18 -11.83
C ASN A 213 -8.41 -25.05 -13.36
N ASP A 214 -9.19 -24.19 -14.01
CA ASP A 214 -9.12 -23.94 -15.44
C ASP A 214 -7.87 -23.10 -15.77
N LYS A 215 -6.88 -23.75 -16.39
CA LYS A 215 -5.60 -23.11 -16.74
C LYS A 215 -5.76 -22.02 -17.79
N GLU A 216 -6.74 -22.14 -18.69
CA GLU A 216 -6.96 -21.15 -19.74
C GLU A 216 -7.55 -19.87 -19.14
N LEU A 217 -8.53 -20.02 -18.24
CA LEU A 217 -9.10 -18.89 -17.52
C LEU A 217 -8.05 -18.18 -16.65
N LYS A 218 -7.23 -18.93 -15.90
CA LYS A 218 -6.16 -18.33 -15.07
C LYS A 218 -5.15 -17.56 -15.90
N ARG A 219 -4.77 -18.10 -17.07
CA ARG A 219 -3.88 -17.40 -18.01
C ARG A 219 -4.53 -16.13 -18.55
N GLU A 220 -5.80 -16.19 -18.96
CA GLU A 220 -6.53 -15.01 -19.44
C GLU A 220 -6.63 -13.92 -18.36
N LEU A 221 -6.99 -14.29 -17.14
CA LEU A 221 -7.04 -13.37 -16.00
C LEU A 221 -5.68 -12.72 -15.74
N LEU A 222 -4.60 -13.51 -15.77
CA LEU A 222 -3.25 -13.00 -15.57
C LEU A 222 -2.82 -12.05 -16.69
N ASP A 223 -3.05 -12.43 -17.95
CA ASP A 223 -2.70 -11.62 -19.11
C ASP A 223 -3.47 -10.29 -19.09
N LYS A 224 -4.76 -10.32 -18.73
CA LYS A 224 -5.55 -9.10 -18.58
C LYS A 224 -5.09 -8.25 -17.39
N LEU A 225 -4.84 -8.87 -16.23
CA LEU A 225 -4.37 -8.16 -15.04
C LEU A 225 -3.05 -7.40 -15.28
N LYS A 226 -2.14 -7.97 -16.08
CA LYS A 226 -0.89 -7.30 -16.47
C LYS A 226 -1.09 -6.05 -17.34
N ASN A 227 -2.20 -5.98 -18.06
CA ASN A 227 -2.52 -4.92 -19.02
C ASN A 227 -3.57 -3.92 -18.51
N ILE A 228 -4.04 -4.08 -17.28
CA ILE A 228 -4.88 -3.08 -16.62
C ILE A 228 -3.95 -1.99 -16.10
N ASP A 229 -4.23 -0.76 -16.50
CA ASP A 229 -3.60 0.44 -15.97
C ASP A 229 -3.99 0.61 -14.49
N ASP A 230 -3.00 0.96 -13.66
CA ASP A 230 -3.20 1.24 -12.23
C ASP A 230 -3.81 2.62 -11.99
#